data_AF-A0A914Q0J0-F1
#
_entry.id   AF-A0A914Q0J0-F1
#
_cell.length_a   1.000
_cell.length_b   1.000
_cell.length_c   1.000
_cell.angle_alpha   90.00
_cell.angle_beta   90.00
_cell.angle_gamma   90.00
#
_symmetry.space_group_name_H-M   'P 1'
#
loop_
_entity.id
_entity.type
_entity.pdbx_description
1 polymer ?
#
loop_
_entity_poly.entity_id
_entity_poly.type
_entity_poly.pdbx_seq_one_letter_code
_entity_poly.pdbx_strand_id
1 'polypeptide(L)'
;MDKEPISPPKRFNHDHKFGLRFFKSIPTLFPLFYPTWEWAFLFTFVIMSLNALSEWLTNRIGLYPGQMYGVLLAKDYHKFWHIFIKGTFMYIAKTGCLAIITFVSWLLYVSFRRNVVSSLQRRYFRNNIYYRINCVDGEGIDNPDQRITQDVERVCDRLAVNIIPIFLSGPFVIAYYTYKTYQTAEFLGVGIIYGYFIIGSIINKFLISPLSKWSARVEKSEGDFRFEWFMSLY
;
A
#
# COMPACT_ATOMS: atom_id res chain seq x y z
N MET A 1 39.01 39.62 19.24
CA MET A 1 38.16 39.18 18.11
C MET A 1 37.70 37.78 18.46
N ASP A 2 36.73 37.68 19.37
CA ASP A 2 36.21 36.40 19.82
C ASP A 2 35.00 36.07 18.95
N LYS A 3 35.16 35.06 18.09
CA LYS A 3 34.03 34.51 17.33
C LYS A 3 33.25 33.63 18.28
N GLU A 4 32.06 34.11 18.68
CA GLU A 4 31.09 33.26 19.39
C GLU A 4 30.81 32.00 18.55
N PRO A 5 30.79 30.80 19.17
CA PRO A 5 30.43 29.59 18.48
C PRO A 5 28.96 29.68 18.07
N ILE A 6 28.72 29.61 16.75
CA ILE A 6 27.39 29.58 16.14
C ILE A 6 26.64 28.41 16.76
N SER A 7 25.65 28.69 17.61
CA SER A 7 24.80 27.67 18.20
C SER A 7 24.15 26.86 17.07
N PRO A 8 24.16 25.51 17.12
CA PRO A 8 23.52 24.71 16.08
C PRO A 8 22.05 25.11 15.96
N PRO A 9 21.48 25.19 14.75
CA PRO A 9 20.08 25.53 14.57
C PRO A 9 19.24 24.57 15.41
N LYS A 10 18.33 25.13 16.23
CA LYS A 10 17.36 24.36 17.01
C LYS A 10 16.54 23.51 16.04
N ARG A 11 16.95 22.26 15.82
CA ARG A 11 16.14 21.28 15.11
C ARG A 11 14.91 21.04 15.95
N PHE A 12 13.80 21.67 15.58
CA PHE A 12 12.49 21.33 16.10
C PHE A 12 12.29 19.84 15.82
N ASN A 13 12.36 19.07 16.90
CA ASN A 13 12.04 17.67 16.91
C ASN A 13 10.54 17.60 16.67
N HIS A 14 10.14 17.60 15.39
CA HIS A 14 8.76 17.32 15.01
C HIS A 14 8.50 15.89 15.46
N ASP A 15 7.95 15.75 16.66
CA ASP A 15 7.39 14.51 17.18
C ASP A 15 6.62 13.85 16.02
N HIS A 16 7.18 12.78 15.46
CA HIS A 16 6.54 11.94 14.45
C HIS A 16 5.42 11.13 15.12
N LYS A 17 4.51 11.83 15.79
CA LYS A 17 3.25 11.27 16.28
C LYS A 17 2.41 11.01 15.03
N PHE A 18 2.63 9.84 14.45
CA PHE A 18 1.68 9.11 13.60
C PHE A 18 0.32 9.09 14.32
N GLY A 19 -0.46 10.15 14.20
CA GLY A 19 -1.63 10.33 15.05
C GLY A 19 -2.58 11.35 14.45
N LEU A 20 -3.80 10.90 14.15
CA LEU A 20 -5.01 11.58 13.65
C LEU A 20 -4.88 12.68 12.57
N ARG A 21 -3.92 13.59 12.66
CA ARG A 21 -3.61 14.61 11.65
C ARG A 21 -3.28 13.99 10.29
N PHE A 22 -2.52 12.89 10.25
CA PHE A 22 -2.26 12.15 9.00
C PHE A 22 -3.57 11.68 8.35
N PHE A 23 -4.44 11.01 9.12
CA PHE A 23 -5.75 10.56 8.63
C PHE A 23 -6.68 11.71 8.24
N LYS A 24 -6.59 12.85 8.93
CA LYS A 24 -7.35 14.07 8.58
C LYS A 24 -6.84 14.71 7.29
N SER A 25 -5.57 14.51 6.92
CA SER A 25 -4.97 15.01 5.68
C SER A 25 -5.27 14.15 4.45
N ILE A 26 -5.52 12.84 4.62
CA ILE A 26 -5.86 11.91 3.52
C ILE A 26 -7.04 12.40 2.65
N PRO A 27 -8.22 12.77 3.20
CA PRO A 27 -9.34 13.19 2.38
C PRO A 27 -9.07 14.50 1.61
N THR A 28 -8.18 15.35 2.10
CA THR A 28 -7.73 16.55 1.38
C THR A 28 -6.85 16.22 0.18
N LEU A 29 -6.12 15.09 0.22
CA LEU A 29 -5.26 14.61 -0.86
C LEU A 29 -6.04 13.81 -1.92
N PHE A 30 -7.14 13.16 -1.54
CA PHE A 30 -7.98 12.37 -2.44
C PHE A 30 -8.40 13.09 -3.75
N PRO A 31 -8.90 14.35 -3.73
CA PRO A 31 -9.24 15.08 -4.95
C PRO A 31 -8.02 15.46 -5.81
N LEU A 32 -6.80 15.30 -5.31
CA LEU A 32 -5.56 15.52 -6.05
C LEU A 32 -5.18 14.30 -6.91
N PHE A 33 -5.50 13.10 -6.41
CA PHE A 33 -5.32 11.83 -7.16
C PHE A 33 -6.42 11.65 -8.21
N TYR A 34 -7.65 12.03 -7.86
CA TYR A 34 -8.83 11.97 -8.73
C TYR A 34 -9.41 13.37 -9.01
N PRO A 35 -8.71 14.23 -9.78
CA PRO A 35 -9.17 15.59 -10.06
C PRO A 35 -10.41 15.66 -10.97
N THR A 36 -10.63 14.65 -11.82
CA THR A 36 -11.71 14.56 -12.83
C THR A 36 -12.09 13.10 -13.07
N TRP A 37 -13.27 12.83 -13.66
CA TRP A 37 -13.72 11.51 -14.13
C TRP A 37 -12.92 11.03 -15.35
N GLU A 38 -11.61 10.89 -15.19
CA GLU A 38 -10.66 10.51 -16.23
C GLU A 38 -10.24 9.03 -16.12
N TRP A 39 -9.22 8.65 -16.90
CA TRP A 39 -8.57 7.35 -16.97
C TRP A 39 -8.25 6.71 -15.60
N ALA A 40 -7.99 7.51 -14.56
CA ALA A 40 -7.74 7.01 -13.21
C ALA A 40 -8.93 6.23 -12.62
N PHE A 41 -10.16 6.71 -12.81
CA PHE A 41 -11.36 6.00 -12.36
C PHE A 41 -11.58 4.72 -13.17
N LEU A 42 -11.36 4.77 -14.48
CA LEU A 42 -11.46 3.61 -15.36
C LEU A 42 -10.47 2.51 -14.95
N PHE A 43 -9.20 2.85 -14.74
CA PHE A 43 -8.19 1.88 -14.29
C PHE A 43 -8.53 1.31 -12.91
N THR A 44 -9.02 2.13 -11.98
CA THR A 44 -9.46 1.66 -10.65
C THR A 44 -10.62 0.67 -10.76
N PHE A 45 -11.60 0.95 -11.62
CA PHE A 45 -12.74 0.06 -11.86
C PHE A 45 -12.31 -1.26 -12.53
N VAL A 46 -11.40 -1.19 -13.51
CA VAL A 46 -10.82 -2.38 -14.16
C VAL A 46 -10.03 -3.23 -13.16
N ILE A 47 -9.24 -2.60 -12.28
CA ILE A 47 -8.56 -3.32 -11.19
C ILE A 47 -9.58 -4.01 -10.29
N MET A 48 -10.68 -3.33 -9.94
CA MET A 48 -11.75 -3.91 -9.11
C MET A 48 -12.36 -5.17 -9.74
N SER A 49 -12.75 -5.08 -11.03
CA SER A 49 -13.39 -6.19 -11.74
C SER A 49 -12.44 -7.38 -11.95
N LEU A 50 -11.18 -7.11 -12.29
CA LEU A 50 -10.17 -8.16 -12.45
C LEU A 50 -9.81 -8.82 -11.10
N ASN A 51 -9.76 -8.06 -10.01
CA ASN A 51 -9.55 -8.64 -8.67
C ASN A 51 -10.71 -9.55 -8.28
N ALA A 52 -11.95 -9.14 -8.53
CA ALA A 52 -13.12 -10.00 -8.29
C ALA A 52 -13.06 -11.30 -9.11
N LEU A 53 -12.66 -11.21 -10.38
CA LEU A 53 -12.45 -12.38 -11.25
C LEU A 53 -11.32 -13.28 -10.74
N SER A 54 -10.19 -12.70 -10.33
CA SER A 54 -9.04 -13.43 -9.78
C SER A 54 -9.40 -14.17 -8.49
N GLU A 55 -10.21 -13.55 -7.62
CA GLU A 55 -10.70 -14.20 -6.40
C GLU A 55 -11.65 -15.35 -6.71
N TRP A 56 -12.57 -15.15 -7.66
CA TRP A 56 -13.46 -16.20 -8.12
C TRP A 56 -12.69 -17.41 -8.68
N LEU A 57 -11.65 -17.17 -9.49
CA LEU A 57 -10.76 -18.21 -10.00
C LEU A 57 -10.02 -18.91 -8.84
N THR A 58 -9.52 -18.16 -7.87
CA THR A 58 -8.81 -18.70 -6.70
C THR A 58 -9.67 -19.68 -5.91
N ASN A 59 -10.92 -19.31 -5.64
CA ASN A 59 -11.88 -20.17 -4.95
C ASN A 59 -12.18 -21.45 -5.75
N ARG A 60 -12.31 -21.37 -7.09
CA ARG A 60 -12.51 -22.56 -7.93
C ARG A 60 -11.28 -23.48 -7.97
N ILE A 61 -10.10 -22.88 -8.11
CA ILE A 61 -8.82 -23.61 -8.13
C ILE A 61 -8.59 -24.33 -6.79
N GLY A 62 -8.95 -23.72 -5.67
CA GLY A 62 -8.81 -24.32 -4.34
C GLY A 62 -9.60 -25.62 -4.14
N LEU A 63 -10.66 -25.86 -4.92
CA LEU A 63 -11.48 -27.08 -4.83
C LEU A 63 -10.94 -28.23 -5.69
N TYR A 64 -10.15 -27.94 -6.74
CA TYR A 64 -9.66 -28.97 -7.66
C TYR A 64 -8.69 -29.98 -7.02
N PRO A 65 -7.73 -29.60 -6.15
CA PRO A 65 -6.88 -30.58 -5.48
C PRO A 65 -7.70 -31.62 -4.71
N GLY A 66 -8.74 -31.20 -3.97
CA GLY A 66 -9.62 -32.13 -3.25
C GLY A 66 -10.35 -33.10 -4.19
N GLN A 67 -10.85 -32.61 -5.32
CA GLN A 67 -11.48 -33.45 -6.34
C GLN A 67 -10.48 -34.40 -7.03
N MET A 68 -9.25 -33.93 -7.29
CA MET A 68 -8.18 -34.76 -7.85
C MET A 68 -7.84 -35.92 -6.91
N TYR A 69 -7.70 -35.67 -5.60
CA TYR A 69 -7.47 -36.73 -4.63
C TYR A 69 -8.62 -37.75 -4.60
N GLY A 70 -9.87 -37.29 -4.60
CA GLY A 70 -11.03 -38.18 -4.64
C GLY A 70 -11.06 -39.10 -5.87
N VAL A 71 -10.76 -38.56 -7.06
CA VAL A 71 -10.71 -39.32 -8.30
C VAL A 71 -9.50 -40.27 -8.37
N LEU A 72 -8.37 -39.86 -7.79
CA LEU A 72 -7.18 -40.69 -7.69
C LEU A 72 -7.42 -41.92 -6.81
N LEU A 73 -8.11 -41.74 -5.68
CA LEU A 73 -8.55 -42.85 -4.82
C LEU A 73 -9.53 -43.79 -5.54
N ALA A 74 -10.42 -43.22 -6.37
CA ALA A 74 -11.38 -43.98 -7.17
C ALA A 74 -10.77 -44.67 -8.40
N LYS A 75 -9.46 -44.49 -8.68
CA LYS A 75 -8.72 -45.04 -9.83
C LYS A 75 -9.35 -44.75 -11.22
N ASP A 76 -10.05 -43.62 -11.37
CA ASP A 76 -10.65 -43.21 -12.65
C ASP A 76 -9.70 -42.28 -13.41
N TYR A 77 -8.94 -42.86 -14.34
CA TYR A 77 -7.91 -42.15 -15.11
C TYR A 77 -8.47 -41.09 -16.06
N HIS A 78 -9.64 -41.32 -16.67
CA HIS A 78 -10.23 -40.36 -17.61
C HIS A 78 -10.70 -39.10 -16.90
N LYS A 79 -11.37 -39.25 -15.75
CA LYS A 79 -11.79 -38.10 -14.94
C LYS A 79 -10.60 -37.33 -14.37
N PHE A 80 -9.52 -38.03 -14.00
CA PHE A 80 -8.31 -37.39 -13.49
C PHE A 80 -7.71 -36.41 -14.51
N TRP A 81 -7.48 -36.86 -15.75
CA TRP A 81 -6.94 -36.01 -16.80
C TRP A 81 -7.85 -34.83 -17.14
N HIS A 82 -9.17 -35.02 -17.13
CA HIS A 82 -10.12 -33.94 -17.38
C HIS A 82 -10.03 -32.84 -16.31
N ILE A 83 -9.97 -33.21 -15.03
CA ILE A 83 -9.83 -32.26 -13.92
C ILE A 83 -8.43 -31.60 -13.95
N PHE A 84 -7.39 -32.35 -14.29
CA PHE A 84 -6.03 -31.85 -14.41
C PHE A 84 -5.88 -30.76 -15.48
N ILE A 85 -6.35 -31.02 -16.70
CA ILE A 85 -6.29 -30.06 -17.80
C ILE A 85 -7.15 -28.83 -17.49
N LYS A 86 -8.37 -29.03 -16.97
CA LYS A 86 -9.26 -27.93 -16.57
C LYS A 86 -8.66 -27.06 -15.47
N GLY A 87 -8.05 -27.68 -14.45
CA GLY A 87 -7.36 -26.99 -13.36
C GLY A 87 -6.17 -26.20 -13.85
N THR A 88 -5.37 -26.77 -14.77
CA THR A 88 -4.21 -26.12 -15.38
C THR A 88 -4.63 -24.88 -16.18
N PHE A 89 -5.67 -25.00 -17.01
CA PHE A 89 -6.20 -23.86 -17.77
C PHE A 89 -6.72 -22.74 -16.87
N MET A 90 -7.43 -23.08 -15.78
CA MET A 90 -7.86 -22.07 -14.81
C MET A 90 -6.69 -21.41 -14.07
N TYR A 91 -5.63 -22.16 -13.77
CA TYR A 91 -4.43 -21.59 -13.16
C TYR A 91 -3.73 -20.60 -14.11
N ILE A 92 -3.60 -20.95 -15.40
CA ILE A 92 -3.08 -20.04 -16.43
C ILE A 92 -3.96 -18.78 -16.54
N ALA A 93 -5.29 -18.93 -16.52
CA ALA A 93 -6.20 -17.79 -16.52
C ALA A 93 -5.99 -16.89 -15.28
N LYS A 94 -5.78 -17.48 -14.10
CA LYS A 94 -5.50 -16.74 -12.87
C LYS A 94 -4.19 -15.96 -12.95
N THR A 95 -3.10 -16.59 -13.41
CA THR A 95 -1.81 -15.90 -13.55
C THR A 95 -1.88 -14.80 -14.59
N GLY A 96 -2.61 -15.01 -15.69
CA GLY A 96 -2.92 -13.96 -16.66
C GLY A 96 -3.68 -12.78 -16.06
N CYS A 97 -4.73 -13.05 -15.28
CA CYS A 97 -5.47 -11.99 -14.57
C CYS A 97 -4.55 -11.20 -13.62
N LEU A 98 -3.69 -11.88 -12.86
CA LEU A 98 -2.74 -11.22 -11.97
C LEU A 98 -1.75 -10.33 -12.72
N ALA A 99 -1.25 -10.79 -13.87
CA ALA A 99 -0.37 -10.00 -14.73
C ALA A 99 -1.07 -8.73 -15.25
N ILE A 100 -2.33 -8.85 -15.69
CA ILE A 100 -3.12 -7.70 -16.15
C ILE A 100 -3.42 -6.74 -14.99
N ILE A 101 -3.79 -7.23 -13.80
CA ILE A 101 -3.97 -6.39 -12.61
C ILE A 101 -2.70 -5.60 -12.32
N THR A 102 -1.55 -6.27 -12.32
CA THR A 102 -0.24 -5.63 -12.08
C THR A 102 0.03 -4.56 -13.13
N PHE A 103 -0.23 -4.84 -14.41
CA PHE A 103 -0.06 -3.89 -15.49
C PHE A 103 -0.98 -2.66 -15.37
N VAL A 104 -2.27 -2.86 -15.06
CA VAL A 104 -3.23 -1.76 -14.90
C VAL A 104 -2.90 -0.94 -13.64
N SER A 105 -2.40 -1.56 -12.58
CA SER A 105 -1.89 -0.84 -11.39
C SER A 105 -0.71 0.08 -11.74
N TRP A 106 0.19 -0.34 -12.63
CA TRP A 106 1.26 0.51 -13.15
C TRP A 106 0.72 1.69 -13.98
N LEU A 107 -0.29 1.47 -14.81
CA LEU A 107 -0.96 2.56 -15.54
C LEU A 107 -1.64 3.55 -14.60
N LEU A 108 -2.28 3.04 -13.53
CA LEU A 108 -2.89 3.87 -12.49
C LEU A 108 -1.84 4.71 -11.77
N TYR A 109 -0.68 4.12 -11.42
CA TYR A 109 0.45 4.83 -10.85
C TYR A 109 0.89 6.02 -11.73
N VAL A 110 1.10 5.79 -13.02
CA VAL A 110 1.51 6.86 -13.96
C VAL A 110 0.46 7.96 -14.05
N SER A 111 -0.82 7.60 -14.08
CA SER A 111 -1.94 8.56 -14.09
C SER A 111 -1.97 9.42 -12.83
N PHE A 112 -1.82 8.81 -11.65
CA PHE A 112 -1.75 9.53 -10.38
C PHE A 112 -0.56 10.45 -10.30
N ARG A 113 0.63 9.98 -10.68
CA ARG A 113 1.83 10.81 -10.70
C ARG A 113 1.62 12.05 -11.56
N ARG A 114 1.09 11.89 -12.78
CA ARG A 114 0.79 13.01 -13.68
C ARG A 114 -0.18 14.02 -13.04
N ASN A 115 -1.27 13.54 -12.45
CA ASN A 115 -2.30 14.38 -11.85
C ASN A 115 -1.80 15.15 -10.63
N VAL A 116 -1.11 14.45 -9.73
CA VAL A 116 -0.59 15.01 -8.48
C VAL A 116 0.54 15.98 -8.76
N VAL A 117 1.55 15.59 -9.55
CA VAL A 117 2.68 16.48 -9.89
C VAL A 117 2.19 17.74 -10.61
N SER A 118 1.31 17.62 -11.61
CA SER A 118 0.76 18.79 -12.32
C SER A 118 -0.03 19.72 -11.38
N SER A 119 -0.76 19.16 -10.43
CA SER A 119 -1.54 19.94 -9.46
C SER A 119 -0.66 20.62 -8.41
N LEU A 120 0.38 19.93 -7.91
CA LEU A 120 1.36 20.53 -7.01
C LEU A 120 2.17 21.62 -7.71
N GLN A 121 2.65 21.36 -8.92
CA GLN A 121 3.45 22.31 -9.68
C GLN A 121 2.66 23.58 -9.99
N ARG A 122 1.38 23.47 -10.38
CA ARG A 122 0.50 24.64 -10.55
C ARG A 122 0.32 25.44 -9.26
N ARG A 123 0.26 24.78 -8.09
CA ARG A 123 0.18 25.47 -6.79
C ARG A 123 1.50 26.10 -6.37
N TYR A 124 2.62 25.44 -6.66
CA TYR A 124 3.97 25.90 -6.34
C TYR A 124 4.32 27.21 -7.07
N PHE A 125 3.95 27.32 -8.35
CA PHE A 125 4.18 28.54 -9.15
C PHE A 125 3.10 29.63 -8.97
N ARG A 126 2.01 29.36 -8.23
CA ARG A 126 0.97 30.36 -8.00
C ARG A 126 1.39 31.35 -6.93
N ASN A 127 1.07 32.63 -7.10
CA ASN A 127 1.25 33.70 -6.09
C ASN A 127 2.68 33.79 -5.49
N ASN A 128 3.73 33.55 -6.29
CA ASN A 128 5.12 33.56 -5.83
C ASN A 128 5.38 32.67 -4.60
N ILE A 129 4.61 31.59 -4.43
CA ILE A 129 4.75 30.64 -3.31
C ILE A 129 6.15 30.01 -3.33
N TYR A 130 6.73 29.76 -4.50
CA TYR A 130 8.12 29.29 -4.63
C TYR A 130 9.11 30.20 -3.87
N TYR A 131 8.95 31.53 -3.95
CA TYR A 131 9.82 32.48 -3.29
C TYR A 131 9.56 32.50 -1.78
N ARG A 132 8.28 32.40 -1.38
CA ARG A 132 7.94 32.34 0.05
C ARG A 132 8.52 31.10 0.72
N ILE A 133 8.39 29.93 0.08
CA ILE A 133 8.89 28.66 0.62
C ILE A 133 10.43 28.62 0.63
N ASN A 134 11.09 29.13 -0.40
CA ASN A 134 12.57 29.06 -0.48
C ASN A 134 13.28 30.21 0.25
N CYS A 135 12.67 31.39 0.37
CA CYS A 135 13.37 32.61 0.82
C CYS A 135 12.77 33.29 2.05
N VAL A 136 11.49 33.06 2.38
CA VAL A 136 10.78 33.82 3.44
C VAL A 136 10.38 32.95 4.63
N ASP A 137 9.99 31.69 4.41
CA ASP A 137 9.63 30.74 5.46
C ASP A 137 10.82 29.82 5.77
N GLY A 138 11.66 30.20 6.75
CA GLY A 138 12.70 29.33 7.30
C GLY A 138 12.19 28.19 8.22
N GLU A 139 10.89 27.92 8.23
CA GLU A 139 10.18 27.22 9.32
C GLU A 139 9.16 26.16 8.83
N GLY A 140 9.36 25.42 7.73
CA GLY A 140 8.42 24.30 7.53
C GLY A 140 8.65 23.23 6.48
N ILE A 141 9.28 23.50 5.34
CA ILE A 141 9.38 22.52 4.26
C ILE A 141 10.80 22.52 3.68
N ASP A 142 11.63 21.61 4.17
CA ASP A 142 12.97 21.37 3.66
C ASP A 142 12.91 20.65 2.29
N ASN A 143 13.71 21.11 1.33
CA ASN A 143 13.84 20.55 -0.04
C ASN A 143 12.50 20.30 -0.77
N PRO A 144 11.71 21.36 -1.08
CA PRO A 144 10.36 21.23 -1.64
C PRO A 144 10.34 20.55 -3.02
N ASP A 145 11.37 20.76 -3.84
CA ASP A 145 11.59 20.13 -5.13
C ASP A 145 11.76 18.60 -5.00
N GLN A 146 12.56 18.16 -4.04
CA GLN A 146 12.75 16.75 -3.74
C GLN A 146 11.45 16.10 -3.25
N ARG A 147 10.70 16.79 -2.39
CA ARG A 147 9.39 16.28 -1.91
C ARG A 147 8.36 16.17 -3.04
N ILE A 148 8.29 17.16 -3.93
CA ILE A 148 7.35 17.15 -5.06
C ILE A 148 7.67 16.02 -6.05
N THR A 149 8.94 15.67 -6.21
CA THR A 149 9.37 14.64 -7.17
C THR A 149 9.43 13.25 -6.55
N GLN A 150 10.23 13.06 -5.52
CA GLN A 150 10.52 11.75 -4.94
C GLN A 150 9.42 11.25 -4.01
N ASP A 151 8.92 12.08 -3.10
CA ASP A 151 7.93 11.63 -2.12
C ASP A 151 6.58 11.40 -2.77
N VAL A 152 6.18 12.29 -3.70
CA VAL A 152 4.97 12.09 -4.51
C VAL A 152 5.06 10.81 -5.32
N GLU A 153 6.20 10.53 -5.96
CA GLU A 153 6.41 9.29 -6.70
C GLU A 153 6.24 8.06 -5.81
N ARG A 154 6.91 8.03 -4.64
CA ARG A 154 6.78 6.93 -3.67
C ARG A 154 5.35 6.76 -3.17
N VAL A 155 4.65 7.84 -2.85
CA VAL A 155 3.27 7.79 -2.38
C VAL A 155 2.35 7.27 -3.47
N CYS A 156 2.46 7.77 -4.70
CA CYS A 156 1.67 7.32 -5.84
C CYS A 156 1.90 5.83 -6.15
N ASP A 157 3.16 5.39 -6.14
CA ASP A 157 3.52 3.98 -6.38
C ASP A 157 2.93 3.07 -5.32
N ARG A 158 3.18 3.37 -4.03
CA ARG A 158 2.66 2.56 -2.92
C ARG A 158 1.14 2.53 -2.91
N LEU A 159 0.50 3.67 -3.16
CA LEU A 159 -0.96 3.79 -3.16
C LEU A 159 -1.59 3.02 -4.32
N ALA A 160 -1.11 3.21 -5.56
CA ALA A 160 -1.68 2.58 -6.74
C ALA A 160 -1.39 1.08 -6.83
N VAL A 161 -0.16 0.66 -6.53
CA VAL A 161 0.29 -0.72 -6.76
C VAL A 161 -0.07 -1.64 -5.59
N ASN A 162 0.03 -1.16 -4.35
CA ASN A 162 -0.14 -2.02 -3.17
C ASN A 162 -1.46 -1.75 -2.44
N ILE A 163 -1.76 -0.48 -2.14
CA ILE A 163 -2.87 -0.16 -1.23
C ILE A 163 -4.22 -0.31 -1.93
N ILE A 164 -4.40 0.25 -3.13
CA ILE A 164 -5.69 0.23 -3.84
C ILE A 164 -6.17 -1.21 -4.11
N PRO A 165 -5.38 -2.10 -4.73
CA PRO A 165 -5.86 -3.46 -5.02
C PRO A 165 -6.28 -4.22 -3.75
N ILE A 166 -5.52 -4.10 -2.67
CA ILE A 166 -5.79 -4.75 -1.38
C ILE A 166 -7.02 -4.12 -0.71
N PHE A 167 -7.13 -2.79 -0.72
CA PHE A 167 -8.24 -2.08 -0.09
C PHE A 167 -9.57 -2.36 -0.78
N LEU A 168 -9.57 -2.51 -2.11
CA LEU A 168 -10.78 -2.84 -2.88
C LEU A 168 -11.18 -4.31 -2.72
N SER A 169 -10.22 -5.24 -2.80
CA SER A 169 -10.50 -6.69 -2.73
C SER A 169 -10.71 -7.21 -1.30
N GLY A 170 -9.98 -6.66 -0.33
CA GLY A 170 -9.96 -7.08 1.07
C GLY A 170 -11.33 -7.27 1.72
N PRO A 171 -12.22 -6.25 1.74
CA PRO A 171 -13.53 -6.40 2.37
C PRO A 171 -14.41 -7.44 1.68
N PHE A 172 -14.32 -7.56 0.35
CA PHE A 172 -15.07 -8.54 -0.42
C PHE A 172 -14.61 -9.98 -0.12
N VAL A 173 -13.30 -10.19 -0.10
CA VAL A 173 -12.66 -11.45 0.26
C VAL A 173 -13.05 -11.87 1.67
N ILE A 174 -12.91 -10.98 2.65
CA ILE A 174 -13.26 -11.23 4.05
C ILE A 174 -14.75 -11.60 4.16
N ALA A 175 -15.65 -10.81 3.56
CA ALA A 175 -17.09 -11.10 3.61
C ALA A 175 -17.44 -12.46 2.98
N TYR A 176 -16.85 -12.79 1.84
CA TYR A 176 -17.08 -14.05 1.15
C TYR A 176 -16.60 -15.25 1.96
N TYR A 177 -15.38 -15.20 2.51
CA TYR A 177 -14.85 -16.30 3.33
C TYR A 177 -15.56 -16.42 4.67
N THR A 178 -15.97 -15.31 5.29
CA THR A 178 -16.80 -15.35 6.50
C THR A 178 -18.13 -16.06 6.23
N TYR A 179 -18.78 -15.78 5.09
CA TYR A 179 -20.01 -16.48 4.69
C TYR A 179 -19.77 -17.97 4.44
N LYS A 180 -18.70 -18.33 3.74
CA LYS A 180 -18.29 -19.73 3.49
C LYS A 180 -18.01 -20.50 4.78
N THR A 181 -17.34 -19.87 5.74
CA THR A 181 -17.07 -20.47 7.05
C THR A 181 -18.35 -20.63 7.84
N TYR A 182 -19.25 -19.65 7.81
CA TYR A 182 -20.55 -19.76 8.48
C TYR A 182 -21.36 -20.96 7.97
N GLN A 183 -21.32 -21.23 6.66
CA GLN A 183 -22.00 -22.42 6.10
C GLN A 183 -21.36 -23.74 6.53
N THR A 184 -20.04 -23.78 6.74
CA THR A 184 -19.31 -25.03 7.02
C THR A 184 -19.22 -25.35 8.53
N ALA A 185 -19.00 -24.33 9.36
CA ALA A 185 -18.64 -24.47 10.77
C ALA A 185 -19.57 -23.68 11.71
N GLU A 186 -20.70 -23.19 11.17
CA GLU A 186 -21.73 -22.45 11.89
C GLU A 186 -21.18 -21.21 12.62
N PHE A 187 -21.93 -20.69 13.59
CA PHE A 187 -21.57 -19.47 14.32
C PHE A 187 -20.29 -19.65 15.16
N LEU A 188 -20.08 -20.83 15.74
CA LEU A 188 -18.91 -21.11 16.59
C LEU A 188 -17.60 -21.02 15.81
N GLY A 189 -17.54 -21.58 14.59
CA GLY A 189 -16.35 -21.51 13.76
C GLY A 189 -15.95 -20.07 13.39
N VAL A 190 -16.94 -19.24 13.06
CA VAL A 190 -16.73 -17.82 12.76
C VAL A 190 -16.22 -17.07 14.01
N GLY A 191 -16.83 -17.32 15.17
CA GLY A 191 -16.44 -16.70 16.44
C GLY A 191 -14.98 -16.98 16.82
N ILE A 192 -14.51 -18.22 16.64
CA ILE A 192 -13.13 -18.61 16.95
C ILE A 192 -12.12 -17.89 16.03
N ILE A 193 -12.40 -17.79 14.73
CA ILE A 193 -11.50 -17.12 13.77
C ILE A 193 -11.37 -15.63 14.11
N TYR A 194 -12.48 -14.94 14.37
CA TYR A 194 -12.44 -13.54 14.76
C TYR A 194 -11.78 -13.34 16.13
N GLY A 195 -12.02 -14.25 17.08
CA GLY A 195 -11.32 -14.26 18.37
C GLY A 195 -9.81 -14.38 18.21
N TYR A 196 -9.35 -15.32 17.37
CA TYR A 196 -7.93 -15.48 17.03
C TYR A 196 -7.36 -14.20 16.39
N PHE A 197 -8.10 -13.55 15.49
CA PHE A 197 -7.69 -12.30 14.87
C PHE A 197 -7.53 -11.14 15.88
N ILE A 198 -8.45 -11.00 16.84
CA ILE A 198 -8.38 -9.98 17.88
C ILE A 198 -7.17 -10.21 18.80
N ILE A 199 -7.01 -11.44 19.30
CA ILE A 199 -5.88 -11.80 20.17
C ILE A 199 -4.56 -11.59 19.42
N GLY A 200 -4.47 -12.09 18.19
CA GLY A 200 -3.30 -11.89 17.33
C GLY A 200 -3.00 -10.42 17.08
N SER A 201 -4.01 -9.58 16.86
CA SER A 201 -3.85 -8.13 16.68
C SER A 201 -3.32 -7.44 17.94
N ILE A 202 -3.80 -7.84 19.13
CA ILE A 202 -3.31 -7.30 20.40
C ILE A 202 -1.84 -7.67 20.62
N ILE A 203 -1.49 -8.94 20.41
CA ILE A 203 -0.11 -9.43 20.53
C ILE A 203 0.79 -8.72 19.51
N ASN A 204 0.36 -8.63 18.25
CA ASN A 204 1.11 -7.97 17.19
C ASN A 204 1.34 -6.48 17.51
N LYS A 205 0.32 -5.77 18.02
CA LYS A 205 0.47 -4.39 18.48
C LYS A 205 1.48 -4.26 19.62
N PHE A 206 1.46 -5.20 20.56
CA PHE A 206 2.41 -5.22 21.67
C PHE A 206 3.85 -5.46 21.19
N LEU A 207 4.05 -6.33 20.19
CA LEU A 207 5.36 -6.63 19.61
C LEU A 207 5.89 -5.51 18.70
N ILE A 208 5.04 -4.89 17.88
CA ILE A 208 5.45 -3.82 16.95
C ILE A 208 5.75 -2.51 17.69
N SER A 209 5.03 -2.22 18.77
CA SER A 209 5.21 -1.00 19.57
C SER A 209 6.67 -0.72 19.97
N PRO A 210 7.43 -1.66 20.58
CA PRO A 210 8.84 -1.46 20.87
C PRO A 210 9.70 -1.38 19.60
N LEU A 211 9.42 -2.19 18.59
CA LEU A 211 10.20 -2.21 17.34
C LEU A 211 10.20 -0.85 16.63
N SER A 212 9.05 -0.16 16.62
CA SER A 212 8.95 1.19 16.04
C SER A 212 9.87 2.21 16.73
N LYS A 213 10.02 2.11 18.06
CA LYS A 213 10.93 2.96 18.84
C LYS A 213 12.40 2.65 18.52
N TRP A 214 12.74 1.38 18.33
CA TRP A 214 14.09 0.97 17.92
C TRP A 214 14.41 1.40 16.50
N SER A 215 13.48 1.24 15.56
CA SER A 215 13.62 1.72 14.18
C SER A 215 13.90 3.23 14.13
N ALA A 216 13.16 4.01 14.92
CA ALA A 216 13.39 5.45 15.02
C ALA A 216 14.77 5.80 15.63
N ARG A 217 15.28 4.99 16.56
CA ARG A 217 16.64 5.17 17.11
C ARG A 217 17.72 4.86 16.07
N VAL A 218 17.55 3.78 15.31
CA VAL A 218 18.47 3.40 14.22
C VAL A 218 18.55 4.52 13.19
N GLU A 219 17.40 5.04 12.74
CA GLU A 219 17.35 6.13 11.77
C GLU A 219 18.04 7.41 12.30
N LYS A 220 17.88 7.70 13.59
CA LYS A 220 18.60 8.81 14.24
C LYS A 220 20.12 8.58 14.22
N SER A 221 20.59 7.39 14.62
CA SER A 221 22.01 7.06 14.64
C SER A 221 22.63 7.06 13.24
N GLU A 222 21.95 6.52 12.23
CA GLU A 222 22.38 6.61 10.83
C GLU A 222 22.48 8.06 10.36
N GLY A 223 21.54 8.92 10.79
CA GLY A 223 21.60 10.35 10.57
C GLY A 223 22.85 11.00 11.17
N ASP A 224 23.14 10.72 12.44
CA ASP A 224 24.30 11.25 13.15
C ASP A 224 25.62 10.79 12.51
N PHE A 225 25.74 9.51 12.13
CA PHE A 225 26.92 8.99 11.40
C PHE A 225 27.14 9.68 10.05
N ARG A 226 26.07 9.95 9.29
CA ARG A 226 26.20 10.67 8.01
C ARG A 226 26.71 12.10 8.23
N PHE A 227 26.25 12.78 9.28
CA PHE A 227 26.73 14.12 9.64
C PHE A 227 28.21 14.13 10.04
N GLU A 228 28.65 13.18 10.85
CA GLU A 228 30.07 13.04 11.22
C GLU A 228 30.96 12.74 10.01
N TRP A 229 30.51 11.88 9.09
CA TRP A 229 31.23 11.59 7.84
C TRP A 229 31.41 12.84 6.96
N PHE A 230 30.38 13.68 6.83
CA PHE A 230 30.47 14.93 6.07
C PHE A 230 31.40 15.96 6.75
N MET A 231 31.43 16.00 8.09
CA MET A 231 32.33 16.88 8.85
C MET A 231 33.79 16.42 8.80
N SER A 232 34.06 15.12 8.73
CA SER A 232 35.43 14.58 8.63
C SER A 232 36.10 14.82 7.26
N LEU A 233 35.33 15.18 6.23
CA LEU A 233 35.81 15.44 4.87
C LEU A 233 36.18 16.92 4.64
N TYR A 234 35.98 17.79 5.63
CA TYR A 234 36.17 19.25 5.56
C TYR A 234 37.20 19.72 6.61
#